data_AF-A0A800DIL8-F1
#
_entry.id   AF-A0A800DIL8-F1
#
_cell.length_a   1.000
_cell.length_b   1.000
_cell.length_c   1.000
_cell.angle_alpha   90.00
_cell.angle_beta   90.00
_cell.angle_gamma   90.00
#
_symmetry.space_group_name_H-M   'P 1'
#
loop_
_entity.id
_entity.type
_entity.pdbx_description
1 polymer ?
#
loop_
_entity_poly.entity_id
_entity_poly.type
_entity_poly.pdbx_seq_one_letter_code
_entity_poly.pdbx_strand_id
1 'polypeptide(L)'
;FARNDYDFIIYEKELEDLGITIESISEPGDASTPAGYIGRRMMQVISTWYSKNLAIEVKKEMQKKVENGGWPKQAPFGYVNRRDKNHAWVEVDPKNGPFVTEAFKEFATGKWTLESWAEHAYSLGYRSRKGNCIGRSKWSDIFHHRFYLGET
;
A
#
# COMPACT_ATOMS: atom_id res chain seq x y z
N PHE A 1 0.33 23.41 4.76
CA PHE A 1 -0.69 22.69 5.56
C PHE A 1 -1.57 21.74 4.75
N ALA A 2 -1.53 21.74 3.41
CA ALA A 2 -2.29 20.81 2.59
C ALA A 2 -1.47 19.55 2.22
N ARG A 3 -2.16 18.41 2.05
CA ARG A 3 -1.55 17.14 1.58
C ARG A 3 -1.36 17.08 0.06
N ASN A 4 -1.96 18.03 -0.66
CA ASN A 4 -2.01 18.10 -2.11
C ASN A 4 -1.79 19.56 -2.57
N ASP A 5 -1.19 19.75 -3.74
CA ASP A 5 -0.90 21.07 -4.31
C ASP A 5 -2.19 21.82 -4.68
N TYR A 6 -3.17 21.10 -5.22
CA TYR A 6 -4.46 21.66 -5.56
C TYR A 6 -5.22 22.18 -4.32
N ASP A 7 -5.26 21.36 -3.27
CA ASP A 7 -5.89 21.74 -2.00
C ASP A 7 -5.18 22.94 -1.37
N PHE A 8 -3.85 23.01 -1.50
CA PHE A 8 -3.07 24.15 -1.03
C PHE A 8 -3.55 25.46 -1.68
N ILE A 9 -3.69 25.47 -3.01
CA ILE A 9 -4.12 26.65 -3.77
C ILE A 9 -5.53 27.09 -3.37
N ILE A 10 -6.44 26.12 -3.17
CA ILE A 10 -7.82 26.41 -2.75
C ILE A 10 -7.82 27.07 -1.36
N TYR A 11 -7.17 26.45 -0.38
CA TYR A 11 -7.17 26.98 0.98
C TYR A 11 -6.45 28.33 1.08
N GLU A 12 -5.36 28.52 0.33
CA GLU A 12 -4.67 29.82 0.28
C GLU A 12 -5.60 30.90 -0.25
N LYS A 13 -6.34 30.63 -1.33
CA LYS A 13 -7.31 31.57 -1.88
C LYS A 13 -8.46 31.86 -0.92
N GLU A 14 -9.05 30.83 -0.29
CA GLU A 14 -10.14 31.00 0.67
C GLU A 14 -9.71 31.85 1.88
N LEU A 15 -8.48 31.67 2.35
CA LEU A 15 -7.91 32.46 3.45
C LEU A 15 -7.63 33.90 3.02
N GLU A 16 -7.12 34.12 1.82
CA GLU A 16 -6.95 35.46 1.23
C GLU A 16 -8.29 36.20 1.07
N ASP A 17 -9.34 35.51 0.58
CA ASP A 17 -10.69 36.06 0.43
C ASP A 17 -11.29 36.48 1.80
N LEU A 18 -10.86 35.84 2.90
CA LEU A 18 -11.19 36.19 4.28
C LEU A 18 -10.27 37.27 4.88
N GLY A 19 -9.30 37.79 4.12
CA GLY A 19 -8.33 38.79 4.57
C GLY A 19 -7.25 38.25 5.51
N ILE A 20 -7.02 36.93 5.53
CA ILE A 20 -6.02 36.27 6.36
C ILE A 20 -4.71 36.14 5.56
N THR A 21 -3.65 36.78 6.03
CA THR A 21 -2.32 36.67 5.42
C THR A 21 -1.59 35.42 5.91
N ILE A 22 -1.08 34.62 4.97
CA ILE A 22 -0.31 33.41 5.27
C ILE A 22 1.19 33.73 5.19
N GLU A 23 1.82 33.74 6.36
CA GLU A 23 3.28 33.82 6.48
C GLU A 23 3.89 32.45 6.82
N SER A 24 4.90 32.06 6.05
CA SER A 24 5.63 30.80 6.25
C SER A 24 7.01 31.10 6.82
N ILE A 25 7.31 30.55 8.00
CA ILE A 25 8.61 30.74 8.68
C ILE A 25 9.72 29.97 7.95
N SER A 26 9.39 28.82 7.35
CA SER A 26 10.35 27.94 6.65
C SER A 26 10.59 28.31 5.19
N GLU A 27 9.68 29.08 4.58
CA GLU A 27 9.80 29.55 3.19
C GLU A 27 9.89 31.08 3.20
N PRO A 28 11.09 31.65 3.43
CA PRO A 28 11.27 33.08 3.54
C PRO A 28 10.93 33.75 2.19
N GLY A 29 9.93 34.62 2.21
CA GLY A 29 9.48 35.36 1.04
C GLY A 29 8.12 36.00 1.29
N ASP A 30 8.06 37.32 1.06
CA ASP A 30 6.80 38.07 1.13
C ASP A 30 5.95 37.76 -0.10
N ALA A 31 4.95 36.89 0.07
CA ALA A 31 4.02 36.54 -1.02
C ALA A 31 3.03 37.65 -1.36
N SER A 32 2.97 38.73 -0.59
CA SER A 32 2.25 39.93 -1.02
C SER A 32 2.98 40.65 -2.17
N THR A 33 4.27 40.35 -2.40
CA THR A 33 5.01 40.83 -3.58
C THR A 33 4.86 39.88 -4.77
N PRO A 34 4.77 40.39 -6.02
CA PRO A 34 4.74 39.55 -7.21
C PRO A 34 5.93 38.57 -7.31
N ALA A 35 7.12 38.99 -6.88
CA ALA A 35 8.32 38.17 -6.90
C ALA A 35 8.26 37.03 -5.85
N GLY A 36 7.82 37.33 -4.63
CA GLY A 36 7.66 36.31 -3.58
C GLY A 36 6.54 35.32 -3.89
N TYR A 37 5.43 35.80 -4.48
CA TYR A 37 4.35 34.95 -4.98
C TYR A 37 4.88 33.92 -6.00
N ILE A 38 5.61 34.37 -7.03
CA ILE A 38 6.19 33.48 -8.04
C ILE A 38 7.16 32.48 -7.41
N GLY A 39 8.06 32.94 -6.54
CA GLY A 39 9.03 32.08 -5.86
C GLY A 39 8.36 30.96 -5.07
N ARG A 40 7.33 31.31 -4.28
CA ARG A 40 6.55 30.33 -3.50
C ARG A 40 5.84 29.32 -4.40
N ARG A 41 5.19 29.78 -5.48
CA ARG A 41 4.53 28.89 -6.46
C ARG A 41 5.51 27.93 -7.12
N MET A 42 6.69 28.40 -7.51
CA MET A 42 7.71 27.55 -8.10
C MET A 42 8.19 26.48 -7.11
N MET A 43 8.42 26.82 -5.85
CA MET A 43 8.78 25.85 -4.81
C MET A 43 7.71 24.77 -4.67
N GLN A 44 6.43 25.15 -4.62
CA GLN A 44 5.31 24.20 -4.54
C GLN A 44 5.29 23.22 -5.72
N VAL A 45 5.49 23.73 -6.95
CA VAL A 45 5.56 22.91 -8.15
C VAL A 45 6.74 21.94 -8.09
N ILE A 46 7.91 22.39 -7.65
CA ILE A 46 9.11 21.54 -7.52
C ILE A 46 8.89 20.43 -6.47
N SER A 47 8.36 20.77 -5.30
CA SER A 47 8.06 19.79 -4.24
C SER A 47 7.02 18.76 -4.67
N THR A 48 6.02 19.20 -5.43
CA THR A 48 5.00 18.31 -6.00
C THR A 48 5.60 17.38 -7.05
N TRP A 49 6.42 17.92 -7.94
CA TRP A 49 7.13 17.12 -8.94
C TRP A 49 8.03 16.07 -8.27
N TYR A 50 8.82 16.47 -7.27
CA TYR A 50 9.69 15.56 -6.54
C TYR A 50 8.91 14.39 -5.92
N SER A 51 7.79 14.70 -5.25
CA SER A 51 6.93 13.68 -4.64
C SER A 51 6.35 12.71 -5.68
N LYS A 52 5.90 13.24 -6.84
CA LYS A 52 5.38 12.43 -7.95
C LYS A 52 6.48 11.57 -8.58
N ASN A 53 7.67 12.14 -8.81
CA ASN A 53 8.81 11.43 -9.37
C ASN A 53 9.26 10.28 -8.46
N LEU A 54 9.36 10.55 -7.15
CA LEU A 54 9.70 9.53 -6.16
C LEU A 54 8.71 8.35 -6.19
N ALA A 55 7.41 8.62 -6.30
CA ALA A 55 6.42 7.55 -6.41
C ALA A 55 6.63 6.66 -7.66
N ILE A 56 7.03 7.27 -8.79
CA ILE A 56 7.36 6.55 -10.03
C ILE A 56 8.63 5.71 -9.84
N GLU A 57 9.67 6.30 -9.26
CA GLU A 57 10.95 5.62 -9.00
C GLU A 57 10.76 4.44 -8.06
N VAL A 58 10.05 4.62 -6.94
CA VAL A 58 9.74 3.54 -5.98
C VAL A 58 8.97 2.41 -6.67
N LYS A 59 7.98 2.71 -7.52
CA LYS A 59 7.25 1.69 -8.28
C LYS A 59 8.19 0.90 -9.21
N LYS A 60 9.07 1.60 -9.92
CA LYS A 60 10.06 1.00 -10.82
C LYS A 60 11.05 0.13 -10.05
N GLU A 61 11.52 0.58 -8.90
CA GLU A 61 12.42 -0.19 -8.02
C GLU A 61 11.73 -1.43 -7.45
N MET A 62 10.48 -1.32 -7.01
CA MET A 62 9.69 -2.47 -6.57
C MET A 62 9.56 -3.51 -7.66
N GLN A 63 9.28 -3.09 -8.90
CA GLN A 63 9.17 -3.99 -10.05
C GLN A 63 10.51 -4.66 -10.37
N LYS A 64 11.60 -3.89 -10.45
CA LYS A 64 12.96 -4.43 -10.64
C LYS A 64 13.34 -5.44 -9.55
N LYS A 65 12.93 -5.18 -8.31
CA LYS A 65 13.18 -6.09 -7.19
C LYS A 65 12.47 -7.44 -7.40
N VAL A 66 11.25 -7.43 -7.95
CA VAL A 66 10.53 -8.65 -8.33
C VAL A 66 11.20 -9.36 -9.51
N GLU A 67 11.59 -8.62 -10.54
CA GLU A 67 12.30 -9.16 -11.72
C GLU A 67 13.64 -9.83 -11.34
N ASN A 68 14.35 -9.28 -10.35
CA ASN A 68 15.58 -9.85 -9.81
C ASN A 68 15.35 -11.00 -8.80
N GLY A 69 14.13 -11.56 -8.73
CA GLY A 69 13.78 -12.68 -7.85
C GLY A 69 13.54 -12.31 -6.38
N GLY A 70 13.46 -11.01 -6.07
CA GLY A 70 13.13 -10.50 -4.75
C GLY A 70 11.63 -10.26 -4.54
N TRP A 71 11.24 -9.94 -3.32
CA TRP A 71 9.86 -9.61 -2.96
C TRP A 71 9.83 -8.35 -2.08
N PRO A 72 9.25 -7.24 -2.59
CA PRO A 72 9.28 -5.95 -1.90
C PRO A 72 8.24 -5.83 -0.78
N LYS A 73 7.17 -6.64 -0.80
CA LYS A 73 6.01 -6.51 0.10
C LYS A 73 6.01 -7.58 1.20
N GLN A 74 5.03 -7.52 2.08
CA GLN A 74 4.74 -8.64 2.96
C GLN A 74 4.24 -9.83 2.12
N ALA A 75 4.70 -11.05 2.44
CA ALA A 75 4.25 -12.26 1.78
C ALA A 75 2.75 -12.49 2.02
N PRO A 76 2.00 -13.00 1.04
CA PRO A 76 0.62 -13.46 1.23
C PRO A 76 0.51 -14.57 2.29
N PHE A 77 -0.71 -14.85 2.76
CA PHE A 77 -0.93 -15.91 3.75
C PHE A 77 -0.54 -17.29 3.18
N GLY A 78 -0.02 -18.20 4.00
CA GLY A 78 0.57 -19.46 3.50
C GLY A 78 2.00 -19.35 2.98
N TYR A 79 2.55 -18.13 2.95
CA TYR A 79 3.94 -17.87 2.59
C TYR A 79 4.65 -17.04 3.67
N VAL A 80 5.99 -17.08 3.69
CA VAL A 80 6.84 -16.31 4.59
C VAL A 80 7.90 -15.55 3.82
N ASN A 81 8.20 -14.32 4.26
CA ASN A 81 9.37 -13.60 3.74
C ASN A 81 10.63 -14.21 4.35
N ARG A 82 11.57 -14.60 3.49
CA ARG A 82 12.96 -14.80 3.85
C ARG A 82 13.76 -13.60 3.42
N ARG A 83 14.84 -13.32 4.16
CA ARG A 83 15.81 -12.30 3.79
C ARG A 83 17.20 -12.76 4.13
N ASP A 84 18.13 -12.43 3.24
CA ASP A 84 19.56 -12.39 3.50
C ASP A 84 20.03 -10.92 3.45
N LYS A 85 21.33 -10.65 3.62
CA LYS A 85 21.92 -9.30 3.65
C LYS A 85 21.50 -8.43 2.46
N ASN A 86 21.35 -9.01 1.27
CA ASN A 86 21.11 -8.27 0.03
C ASN A 86 19.77 -8.58 -0.64
N HIS A 87 19.09 -9.66 -0.26
CA HIS A 87 17.90 -10.14 -0.98
C HIS A 87 16.79 -10.53 -0.01
N ALA A 88 15.54 -10.26 -0.37
CA ALA A 88 14.37 -10.75 0.33
C ALA A 88 13.50 -11.48 -0.69
N TRP A 89 13.06 -12.70 -0.39
CA TRP A 89 12.22 -13.52 -1.26
C TRP A 89 11.10 -14.18 -0.45
N VAL A 90 10.23 -14.91 -1.13
CA VAL A 90 9.07 -15.58 -0.52
C VAL A 90 9.23 -17.09 -0.63
N GLU A 91 9.00 -17.78 0.48
CA GLU A 91 8.93 -19.24 0.54
C GLU A 91 7.57 -19.69 1.07
N VAL A 92 7.17 -20.92 0.73
CA VAL A 92 5.96 -21.53 1.29
C VAL A 92 6.14 -21.73 2.78
N ASP A 93 5.16 -21.32 3.57
CA ASP A 93 5.12 -21.59 5.01
C ASP A 93 4.88 -23.10 5.22
N PRO A 94 5.76 -23.84 5.90
CA PRO A 94 5.57 -25.27 6.12
C PRO A 94 4.27 -25.61 6.87
N LYS A 95 3.80 -24.69 7.71
CA LYS A 95 2.57 -24.86 8.49
C LYS A 95 1.35 -24.37 7.73
N ASN A 96 1.40 -23.15 7.20
CA ASN A 96 0.21 -22.51 6.61
C ASN A 96 0.07 -22.77 5.10
N GLY A 97 1.12 -23.16 4.40
CA GLY A 97 1.11 -23.42 2.95
C GLY A 97 0.20 -24.59 2.55
N PRO A 98 0.32 -25.77 3.20
CA PRO A 98 -0.59 -26.89 2.95
C PRO A 98 -2.06 -26.50 3.18
N PHE A 99 -2.33 -25.72 4.24
CA PHE A 99 -3.69 -25.26 4.55
C PHE A 99 -4.28 -24.35 3.47
N VAL A 100 -3.47 -23.46 2.88
CA VAL A 100 -3.95 -22.65 1.75
C VAL A 100 -4.29 -23.53 0.56
N THR A 101 -3.49 -24.55 0.28
CA THR A 101 -3.75 -25.48 -0.83
C THR A 101 -5.05 -26.26 -0.63
N GLU A 102 -5.27 -26.78 0.58
CA GLU A 102 -6.51 -27.45 0.96
C GLU A 102 -7.71 -26.50 0.87
N ALA A 103 -7.56 -25.27 1.37
CA ALA A 103 -8.59 -24.24 1.30
C ALA A 103 -9.06 -23.98 -0.13
N PHE A 104 -8.13 -23.80 -1.08
CA PHE A 104 -8.48 -23.60 -2.49
C PHE A 104 -9.18 -24.83 -3.08
N LYS A 105 -8.70 -26.04 -2.79
CA LYS A 105 -9.32 -27.28 -3.29
C LYS A 105 -10.75 -27.44 -2.79
N GLU A 106 -10.96 -27.20 -1.51
CA GLU A 106 -12.25 -27.39 -0.88
C GLU A 106 -13.23 -26.28 -1.27
N PHE A 107 -12.78 -25.03 -1.32
CA PHE A 107 -13.61 -23.92 -1.78
C PHE A 107 -14.01 -24.05 -3.25
N ALA A 108 -13.12 -24.58 -4.10
CA ALA A 108 -13.39 -24.87 -5.51
C ALA A 108 -14.51 -25.91 -5.73
N THR A 109 -14.91 -26.66 -4.70
CA THR A 109 -16.07 -27.58 -4.79
C THR A 109 -17.41 -26.84 -4.93
N GLY A 110 -17.44 -25.54 -4.67
CA GLY A 110 -18.66 -24.71 -4.75
C GLY A 110 -19.67 -24.94 -3.63
N LYS A 111 -19.35 -25.78 -2.64
CA LYS A 111 -20.23 -26.11 -1.51
C LYS A 111 -20.31 -25.03 -0.44
N TRP A 112 -19.39 -24.07 -0.49
CA TRP A 112 -19.15 -23.13 0.59
C TRP A 112 -19.41 -21.69 0.16
N THR A 113 -20.13 -20.95 1.00
CA THR A 113 -20.08 -19.48 0.99
C THR A 113 -18.84 -18.99 1.75
N LEU A 114 -18.44 -17.74 1.56
CA LEU A 114 -17.29 -17.18 2.30
C LEU A 114 -17.51 -17.16 3.82
N GLU A 115 -18.74 -16.90 4.28
CA GLU A 115 -19.11 -16.97 5.69
C GLU A 115 -18.98 -18.40 6.24
N SER A 116 -19.64 -19.37 5.61
CA SER A 116 -19.59 -20.77 6.05
C SER A 116 -18.18 -21.35 5.98
N TRP A 117 -17.40 -20.92 4.97
CA TRP A 117 -16.00 -21.30 4.85
C TRP A 117 -15.16 -20.77 6.01
N ALA A 118 -15.36 -19.51 6.42
CA ALA A 118 -14.58 -18.91 7.52
C ALA A 118 -14.77 -19.68 8.84
N GLU A 119 -16.02 -20.07 9.13
CA GLU A 119 -16.34 -20.90 10.30
C GLU A 119 -15.77 -22.31 10.17
N HIS A 120 -15.93 -22.94 9.01
CA HIS A 120 -15.40 -24.28 8.75
C HIS A 120 -13.88 -24.32 8.86
N ALA A 121 -13.18 -23.40 8.21
CA ALA A 121 -11.75 -23.20 8.32
C ALA A 121 -11.30 -23.04 9.78
N TYR A 122 -12.05 -22.28 10.59
CA TYR A 122 -11.76 -22.15 12.01
C TYR A 122 -11.96 -23.47 12.76
N SER A 123 -12.99 -24.25 12.44
CA SER A 123 -13.22 -25.58 13.04
C SER A 123 -12.10 -26.58 12.70
N LEU A 124 -11.52 -26.49 11.49
CA LEU A 124 -10.37 -27.30 11.05
C LEU A 124 -9.03 -26.89 11.68
N GLY A 125 -9.02 -25.81 12.48
CA GLY A 125 -7.79 -25.32 13.11
C GLY A 125 -7.03 -24.29 12.27
N TYR A 126 -7.57 -23.82 11.14
CA TYR A 126 -6.94 -22.74 10.39
C TYR A 126 -7.01 -21.43 11.18
N ARG A 127 -5.86 -20.77 11.30
CA ARG A 127 -5.70 -19.53 12.05
C ARG A 127 -4.87 -18.55 11.25
N SER A 128 -5.11 -17.26 11.48
CA SER A 128 -4.26 -16.19 10.96
C SER A 128 -2.84 -16.28 11.54
N ARG A 129 -1.90 -15.50 10.98
CA ARG A 129 -0.52 -15.38 11.50
C ARG A 129 -0.44 -15.02 12.99
N LYS A 130 -1.47 -14.35 13.53
CA LYS A 130 -1.56 -13.95 14.96
C LYS A 130 -2.34 -14.96 15.82
N GLY A 131 -2.78 -16.09 15.26
CA GLY A 131 -3.55 -17.11 15.98
C GLY A 131 -5.06 -16.87 16.02
N ASN A 132 -5.56 -15.76 15.44
CA ASN A 132 -6.99 -15.44 15.42
C ASN A 132 -7.74 -16.12 14.26
N CYS A 133 -9.07 -16.16 14.34
CA CYS A 133 -9.93 -16.56 13.23
C CYS A 133 -9.69 -15.66 11.98
N ILE A 134 -9.71 -16.26 10.80
CA ILE A 134 -9.60 -15.54 9.53
C ILE A 134 -11.02 -15.18 9.09
N GLY A 135 -11.34 -13.87 9.09
CA GLY A 135 -12.68 -13.39 8.73
C GLY A 135 -12.99 -13.49 7.24
N ARG A 136 -14.29 -13.40 6.90
CA ARG A 136 -14.85 -13.46 5.54
C ARG A 136 -14.07 -12.61 4.53
N SER A 137 -13.87 -11.31 4.81
CA SER A 137 -13.18 -10.40 3.89
C SER A 137 -11.75 -10.86 3.61
N LYS A 138 -11.08 -11.44 4.61
CA LYS A 138 -9.70 -11.91 4.43
C LYS A 138 -9.64 -13.19 3.59
N TRP A 139 -10.60 -14.09 3.75
CA TRP A 139 -10.75 -15.24 2.85
C TRP A 139 -11.06 -14.80 1.42
N SER A 140 -11.93 -13.80 1.25
CA SER A 140 -12.17 -13.18 -0.06
C SER A 140 -10.88 -12.66 -0.68
N ASP A 141 -10.08 -11.91 0.09
CA ASP A 141 -8.77 -11.43 -0.40
C ASP A 141 -7.88 -12.61 -0.82
N ILE A 142 -7.78 -13.66 0.01
CA ILE A 142 -6.93 -14.83 -0.25
C ILE A 142 -7.34 -15.53 -1.55
N PHE A 143 -8.63 -15.83 -1.74
CA PHE A 143 -9.11 -16.58 -2.90
C PHE A 143 -9.00 -15.81 -4.22
N HIS A 144 -9.00 -14.47 -4.17
CA HIS A 144 -8.84 -13.62 -5.36
C HIS A 144 -7.42 -13.05 -5.52
N HIS A 145 -6.48 -13.44 -4.65
CA HIS A 145 -5.14 -12.87 -4.69
C HIS A 145 -4.34 -13.47 -5.86
N ARG A 146 -3.99 -12.63 -6.83
CA ARG A 146 -3.27 -13.02 -8.07
C ARG A 146 -1.94 -13.75 -7.83
N PHE A 147 -1.27 -13.49 -6.71
CA PHE A 147 -0.05 -14.20 -6.31
C PHE A 147 -0.20 -15.74 -6.28
N TYR A 148 -1.36 -16.27 -5.87
CA TYR A 148 -1.56 -17.72 -5.82
C TYR A 148 -1.71 -18.35 -7.23
N LEU A 149 -1.87 -17.53 -8.27
CA LEU A 149 -1.88 -17.95 -9.67
C LEU A 149 -0.47 -17.92 -10.29
N GLY A 150 0.56 -17.52 -9.54
CA GLY A 150 1.92 -17.33 -10.05
C GLY A 150 2.13 -15.97 -10.72
N GLU A 151 1.17 -15.07 -10.63
CA GLU A 151 1.28 -13.70 -11.14
C GLU A 151 1.84 -12.77 -10.06
N THR A 152 2.91 -12.02 -10.37
CA THR A 152 3.57 -11.09 -9.44
C THR A 152 3.19 -9.63 -9.65
#